data_AF-A0A149VVF6-F1
#
_entry.id   AF-A0A149VVF6-F1
#
_cell.length_a   1.000
_cell.length_b   1.000
_cell.length_c   1.000
_cell.angle_alpha   90.00
_cell.angle_beta   90.00
_cell.angle_gamma   90.00
#
_symmetry.space_group_name_H-M   'P 1'
#
loop_
_entity.id
_entity.type
_entity.pdbx_description
1 polymer ?
#
loop_
_entity_poly.entity_id
_entity_poly.type
_entity_poly.pdbx_seq_one_letter_code
_entity_poly.pdbx_strand_id
1 'polypeptide(L)'
;MRLAKINIRDFKRFHNLTIDSIPESARLVILTGPNGSGKTSVFEAFNYWMSRNRGQNHFDQEYHPRYGQSTSSDPHGALNKIQLTFHGVGDVRQDATKKQKVFYIRSAYRHEPDFTSNGLGQADDMLLDSRRAARLILPETRVSENYQRIVAASISALYDTDNPNRKAGEITDDLIMSLSQCAPSVSFQNKELHT
;
A
#
# COMPACT_ATOMS: atom_id res chain seq x y z
N MET A 1 0.62 -13.95 -7.11
CA MET A 1 1.35 -14.56 -5.97
C MET A 1 0.39 -14.63 -4.79
N ARG A 2 0.37 -15.73 -4.03
CA ARG A 2 -0.49 -15.87 -2.84
C ARG A 2 0.35 -16.29 -1.64
N LEU A 3 0.13 -15.66 -0.49
CA LEU A 3 0.87 -15.94 0.74
C LEU A 3 0.42 -17.31 1.29
N ALA A 4 1.38 -18.18 1.60
CA ALA A 4 1.13 -19.48 2.23
C ALA A 4 1.39 -19.42 3.74
N LYS A 5 2.47 -18.71 4.14
CA LYS A 5 2.93 -18.64 5.53
C LYS A 5 3.72 -17.36 5.79
N ILE A 6 3.61 -16.86 7.01
CA ILE A 6 4.49 -15.85 7.59
C ILE A 6 4.98 -16.31 8.97
N ASN A 7 6.27 -16.14 9.24
CA ASN A 7 6.86 -16.22 10.57
C ASN A 7 7.46 -14.87 10.97
N ILE A 8 7.14 -14.40 12.18
CA ILE A 8 7.59 -13.11 12.74
C ILE A 8 8.25 -13.38 14.09
N ARG A 9 9.51 -13.02 14.25
CA ARG A 9 10.27 -13.18 15.51
C ARG A 9 10.73 -11.85 16.05
N ASP A 10 10.68 -11.68 17.37
CA ASP A 10 11.24 -10.53 18.09
C ASP A 10 10.97 -9.17 17.42
N PHE A 11 9.71 -8.97 17.04
CA PHE A 11 9.24 -7.81 16.29
C PHE A 11 7.93 -7.30 16.89
N LYS A 12 7.94 -6.04 17.32
CA LYS A 12 6.85 -5.38 18.05
C LYS A 12 6.29 -6.26 19.18
N ARG A 13 5.04 -6.73 19.07
CA ARG A 13 4.36 -7.49 20.13
C ARG A 13 4.73 -8.98 20.15
N PHE A 14 5.42 -9.48 19.12
CA PHE A 14 5.59 -10.91 18.93
C PHE A 14 7.00 -11.36 19.33
N HIS A 15 7.06 -12.36 20.20
CA HIS A 15 8.28 -13.15 20.42
C HIS A 15 8.53 -14.08 19.22
N ASN A 16 7.53 -14.89 18.89
CA ASN A 16 7.53 -15.78 17.73
C ASN A 16 6.08 -16.05 17.34
N LEU A 17 5.60 -15.39 16.29
CA LEU A 17 4.28 -15.61 15.73
C LEU A 17 4.43 -16.33 14.39
N THR A 18 3.63 -17.38 14.19
CA THR A 18 3.49 -18.03 12.89
C THR A 18 2.03 -17.98 12.48
N ILE A 19 1.78 -17.50 11.26
CA ILE A 19 0.50 -17.65 10.57
C ILE A 19 0.80 -18.53 9.37
N ASP A 20 0.27 -19.74 9.34
CA ASP A 20 0.52 -20.71 8.28
C ASP A 20 -0.79 -21.28 7.73
N SER A 21 -0.65 -22.26 6.83
CA SER A 21 -1.79 -23.00 6.28
C SER A 21 -2.82 -22.10 5.58
N ILE A 22 -2.38 -20.95 5.05
CA ILE A 22 -3.24 -20.07 4.25
C ILE A 22 -3.46 -20.77 2.90
N PRO A 23 -4.69 -21.20 2.56
CA PRO A 23 -4.93 -21.96 1.34
C PRO A 23 -4.59 -21.16 0.10
N GLU A 24 -4.06 -21.81 -0.94
CA GLU A 24 -3.85 -21.14 -2.22
C GLU A 24 -5.16 -20.61 -2.78
N SER A 25 -6.31 -21.24 -2.51
CA SER A 25 -7.61 -20.77 -2.97
C SER A 25 -8.13 -19.52 -2.26
N ALA A 26 -7.53 -19.09 -1.13
CA ALA A 26 -8.01 -17.98 -0.32
C ALA A 26 -8.07 -16.66 -1.10
N ARG A 27 -9.25 -16.02 -1.08
CA ARG A 27 -9.50 -14.71 -1.71
C ARG A 27 -9.63 -13.58 -0.68
N LEU A 28 -10.04 -13.93 0.53
CA LEU A 28 -10.20 -13.00 1.66
C LEU A 28 -9.66 -13.68 2.92
N VAL A 29 -8.79 -12.96 3.62
CA VAL A 29 -8.28 -13.37 4.94
C VAL A 29 -8.59 -12.23 5.90
N ILE A 30 -9.29 -12.55 6.98
CA ILE A 30 -9.68 -11.56 7.99
C ILE A 30 -8.88 -11.84 9.26
N LEU A 31 -8.15 -10.82 9.73
CA LEU A 31 -7.44 -10.87 11.00
C LEU A 31 -8.28 -10.19 12.08
N THR A 32 -8.88 -10.98 12.97
CA THR A 32 -9.75 -10.50 14.06
C THR A 32 -9.06 -10.62 15.42
N GLY A 33 -9.61 -9.95 16.43
CA GLY A 33 -9.13 -10.02 17.82
C GLY A 33 -9.27 -8.69 18.57
N PRO A 34 -9.10 -8.69 19.90
CA PRO A 34 -9.27 -7.49 20.73
C PRO A 34 -8.24 -6.40 20.41
N ASN A 35 -8.49 -5.18 20.88
CA ASN A 35 -7.52 -4.09 20.77
C ASN A 35 -6.22 -4.46 21.49
N GLY A 36 -5.08 -4.12 20.87
CA GLY A 36 -3.76 -4.48 21.41
C GLY A 36 -3.30 -5.91 21.14
N SER A 37 -4.08 -6.77 20.48
CA SER A 37 -3.68 -8.16 20.14
C SER A 37 -2.55 -8.28 19.11
N GLY A 38 -2.08 -7.16 18.55
CA GLY A 38 -0.99 -7.15 17.57
C GLY A 38 -1.41 -7.22 16.11
N LYS A 39 -2.69 -7.02 15.78
CA LYS A 39 -3.15 -6.96 14.38
C LYS A 39 -2.30 -6.02 13.52
N THR A 40 -2.13 -4.77 13.95
CA THR A 40 -1.26 -3.78 13.28
C THR A 40 0.20 -4.22 13.24
N SER A 41 0.69 -4.97 14.24
CA SER A 41 2.06 -5.49 14.25
C SER A 41 2.31 -6.50 13.13
N VAL A 42 1.30 -7.27 12.70
CA VAL A 42 1.40 -8.16 11.53
C VAL A 42 1.53 -7.33 10.25
N PHE A 43 0.69 -6.31 10.07
CA PHE A 43 0.77 -5.42 8.90
C PHE A 43 2.10 -4.66 8.84
N GLU A 44 2.66 -4.30 9.99
CA GLU A 44 3.96 -3.65 10.08
C GLU A 44 5.12 -4.57 9.72
N ALA A 45 5.00 -5.87 10.04
CA ALA A 45 5.99 -6.84 9.58
C ALA A 45 5.99 -6.93 8.05
N PHE A 46 4.82 -6.98 7.40
CA PHE A 46 4.74 -6.91 5.94
C PHE A 46 5.29 -5.59 5.38
N ASN A 47 4.96 -4.46 6.01
CA ASN A 47 5.40 -3.14 5.58
C ASN A 47 6.93 -3.02 5.62
N TYR A 48 7.55 -3.38 6.74
CA TYR A 48 8.99 -3.37 6.92
C TYR A 48 9.70 -4.34 5.97
N TRP A 49 9.18 -5.57 5.82
CA TRP A 49 9.72 -6.57 4.88
C TRP A 49 9.76 -6.03 3.44
N MET A 50 8.71 -5.34 2.98
CA MET A 50 8.70 -4.73 1.65
C MET A 50 9.66 -3.55 1.50
N SER A 51 9.68 -2.61 2.44
CA SER A 51 10.61 -1.47 2.39
C SER A 51 12.05 -1.97 2.26
N ARG A 52 12.42 -2.99 3.04
CA ARG A 52 13.76 -3.56 2.99
C ARG A 52 14.07 -4.28 1.69
N ASN A 53 13.13 -5.05 1.12
CA ASN A 53 13.31 -5.68 -0.20
C ASN A 53 13.39 -4.69 -1.36
N ARG A 54 12.89 -3.47 -1.15
CA ARG A 54 13.02 -2.33 -2.07
C ARG A 54 14.31 -1.54 -1.86
N GLY A 55 15.20 -1.99 -0.97
CA GLY A 55 16.45 -1.31 -0.66
C GLY A 55 16.31 -0.13 0.31
N GLN A 56 15.11 0.10 0.88
CA GLN A 56 14.89 1.14 1.88
C GLN A 56 15.19 0.60 3.29
N ASN A 57 15.81 1.40 4.14
CA ASN A 57 16.04 1.03 5.54
C ASN A 57 15.23 1.92 6.49
N HIS A 58 13.95 1.59 6.65
CA HIS A 58 13.05 2.27 7.59
C HIS A 58 13.01 1.59 8.97
N PHE A 59 14.04 0.82 9.31
CA PHE A 59 14.14 0.24 10.64
C PHE A 59 14.33 1.35 11.67
N ASP A 60 13.60 1.24 12.75
CA ASP A 60 13.63 2.18 13.87
C ASP A 60 13.76 1.32 15.13
N GLN A 61 14.84 1.56 15.88
CA GLN A 61 15.26 0.76 17.03
C GLN A 61 14.34 0.92 18.24
N GLU A 62 13.55 1.98 18.30
CA GLU A 62 12.57 2.20 19.37
C GLU A 62 11.20 1.64 18.98
N TYR A 63 10.92 1.55 17.68
CA TYR A 63 9.60 1.24 17.16
C TYR A 63 9.39 -0.22 16.74
N HIS A 64 10.39 -0.85 16.13
CA HIS A 64 10.28 -2.18 15.53
C HIS A 64 10.68 -3.33 16.47
N PRO A 65 11.71 -3.20 17.32
CA PRO A 65 12.05 -4.25 18.28
C PRO A 65 10.92 -4.52 19.26
N ARG A 66 10.90 -5.75 19.77
CA ARG A 66 10.07 -6.07 20.93
C ARG A 66 10.66 -5.39 22.17
N TYR A 67 9.79 -4.79 22.98
CA TYR A 67 10.18 -4.13 24.22
C TYR A 67 11.05 -5.05 25.11
N GLY A 68 12.16 -4.51 25.62
CA GLY A 68 13.10 -5.25 26.46
C GLY A 68 14.16 -6.06 25.71
N GLN A 69 14.18 -6.06 24.37
CA GLN A 69 15.33 -6.57 23.61
C GLN A 69 16.22 -5.42 23.13
N SER A 70 17.45 -5.40 23.64
CA SER A 70 18.52 -4.59 23.05
C SER A 70 18.82 -5.16 21.67
N THR A 71 18.63 -4.37 20.62
CA THR A 71 19.11 -4.76 19.31
C THR A 71 20.63 -4.66 19.33
N SER A 72 21.32 -5.81 19.33
CA SER A 72 22.62 -5.85 18.70
C SER A 72 22.50 -5.16 17.34
N SER A 73 23.44 -4.29 17.03
CA SER A 73 23.49 -3.39 15.88
C SER A 73 23.68 -4.13 14.55
N ASP A 74 22.91 -5.20 14.32
CA ASP A 74 22.91 -5.98 13.09
C ASP A 74 21.58 -5.82 12.33
N PRO A 75 21.52 -4.83 11.40
CA PRO A 75 20.43 -4.68 10.44
C PRO A 75 20.18 -5.93 9.57
N HIS A 76 21.16 -6.84 9.41
CA HIS A 76 20.98 -8.08 8.65
C HIS A 76 20.19 -9.13 9.43
N GLY A 77 20.38 -9.22 10.75
CA GLY A 77 19.58 -10.07 11.64
C GLY A 77 18.09 -9.69 11.70
N ALA A 78 17.75 -8.41 11.53
CA ALA A 78 16.37 -7.92 11.55
C ALA A 78 15.51 -8.43 10.38
N LEU A 79 16.12 -8.78 9.23
CA LEU A 79 15.43 -9.38 8.08
C LEU A 79 15.08 -10.85 8.30
N ASN A 80 15.94 -11.60 8.98
CA ASN A 80 15.72 -13.02 9.28
C ASN A 80 14.55 -13.24 10.25
N LYS A 81 14.13 -12.17 10.93
CA LYS A 81 12.98 -12.16 11.82
C LYS A 81 11.64 -12.27 11.11
N ILE A 82 11.55 -11.88 9.83
CA ILE A 82 10.29 -11.92 9.07
C ILE A 82 10.49 -12.77 7.82
N GLN A 83 9.89 -13.96 7.83
CA GLN A 83 10.00 -14.94 6.76
C GLN A 83 8.63 -15.15 6.12
N LEU A 84 8.56 -14.99 4.80
CA LEU A 84 7.35 -15.18 4.01
C LEU A 84 7.54 -16.37 3.07
N THR A 85 6.51 -17.17 2.93
CA THR A 85 6.43 -18.25 1.95
C THR A 85 5.21 -18.04 1.08
N PHE A 86 5.37 -18.16 -0.23
CA PHE A 86 4.29 -17.98 -1.21
C PHE A 86 4.01 -19.30 -1.94
N HIS A 87 2.77 -19.49 -2.39
CA HIS A 87 2.38 -20.61 -3.24
C HIS A 87 2.96 -20.46 -4.64
N GLY A 88 3.53 -21.53 -5.18
CA GLY A 88 3.99 -21.63 -6.57
C GLY A 88 5.12 -20.67 -6.97
N VAL A 89 5.78 -20.02 -6.02
CA VAL A 89 6.86 -19.05 -6.27
C VAL A 89 8.03 -19.32 -5.35
N GLY A 90 9.25 -19.32 -5.91
CA GLY A 90 10.49 -19.37 -5.15
C GLY A 90 10.73 -18.09 -4.33
N ASP A 91 11.98 -17.82 -3.95
CA ASP A 91 12.29 -16.62 -3.18
C ASP A 91 11.99 -15.34 -4.00
N VAL A 92 10.88 -14.68 -3.65
CA VAL A 92 10.40 -13.45 -4.30
C VAL A 92 11.43 -12.33 -4.22
N ARG A 93 12.35 -12.37 -3.24
CA ARG A 93 13.41 -11.36 -3.07
C ARG A 93 14.38 -11.31 -4.26
N GLN A 94 14.53 -12.41 -4.99
CA GLN A 94 15.41 -12.53 -6.15
C GLN A 94 14.80 -11.93 -7.43
N ASP A 95 13.48 -11.74 -7.47
CA ASP A 95 12.78 -11.19 -8.63
C ASP A 95 12.52 -9.69 -8.41
N ALA A 96 13.26 -8.85 -9.15
CA ALA A 96 13.22 -7.40 -9.00
C ALA A 96 11.84 -6.79 -9.24
N THR A 97 11.05 -7.38 -10.13
CA THR A 97 9.70 -6.90 -10.46
C THR A 97 8.69 -7.38 -9.42
N LYS A 98 8.74 -8.66 -9.05
CA LYS A 98 7.79 -9.23 -8.08
C LYS A 98 7.99 -8.67 -6.68
N LYS A 99 9.23 -8.47 -6.22
CA LYS A 99 9.53 -7.98 -4.86
C LYS A 99 8.93 -6.60 -4.55
N GLN A 100 8.73 -5.77 -5.58
CA GLN A 100 8.14 -4.45 -5.42
C GLN A 100 6.62 -4.51 -5.29
N LYS A 101 5.97 -5.53 -5.87
CA LYS A 101 4.51 -5.60 -6.05
C LYS A 101 3.83 -6.68 -5.18
N VAL A 102 4.45 -7.08 -4.07
CA VAL A 102 3.98 -8.21 -3.24
C VAL A 102 2.74 -7.86 -2.43
N PHE A 103 2.75 -6.73 -1.72
CA PHE A 103 1.57 -6.26 -0.99
C PHE A 103 1.37 -4.76 -1.17
N TYR A 104 0.10 -4.35 -1.14
CA TYR A 104 -0.30 -2.96 -1.09
C TYR A 104 -0.89 -2.68 0.29
N ILE A 105 -0.21 -1.84 1.08
CA ILE A 105 -0.59 -1.55 2.48
C ILE A 105 -0.71 -0.04 2.68
N ARG A 106 -1.81 0.36 3.32
CA ARG A 106 -2.16 1.75 3.64
C ARG A 106 -2.05 1.97 5.15
N SER A 107 -1.61 3.15 5.56
CA SER A 107 -1.63 3.57 6.96
C SER A 107 -3.06 3.65 7.50
N ALA A 108 -3.21 3.65 8.83
CA ALA A 108 -4.46 4.04 9.47
C ALA A 108 -4.70 5.56 9.38
N TYR A 109 -3.62 6.34 9.27
CA TYR A 109 -3.65 7.80 9.19
C TYR A 109 -3.63 8.22 7.71
N ARG A 110 -4.81 8.24 7.10
CA ARG A 110 -5.01 8.53 5.66
C ARG A 110 -5.48 9.95 5.39
N HIS A 111 -5.16 10.87 6.29
CA HIS A 111 -5.53 12.27 6.15
C HIS A 111 -4.31 13.06 5.74
N GLU A 112 -4.53 13.98 4.81
CA GLU A 112 -3.59 15.02 4.41
C GLU A 112 -4.34 16.33 4.65
N PRO A 113 -3.99 17.11 5.70
CA PRO A 113 -4.81 18.23 6.16
C PRO A 113 -4.95 19.34 5.12
N ASP A 114 -3.89 19.55 4.35
CA ASP A 114 -3.89 20.37 3.16
C ASP A 114 -2.79 19.84 2.23
N PHE A 115 -2.98 19.90 0.92
CA PHE A 115 -1.93 19.56 -0.02
C PHE A 115 -1.88 20.57 -1.16
N THR A 116 -0.69 21.12 -1.36
CA THR A 116 -0.41 22.04 -2.47
C THR A 116 0.13 21.24 -3.64
N SER A 117 -0.59 21.26 -4.77
CA SER A 117 -0.06 20.72 -6.03
C SER A 117 0.80 21.78 -6.72
N ASN A 118 2.11 21.74 -6.50
CA ASN A 118 3.06 22.66 -7.15
C ASN A 118 3.28 22.37 -8.65
N GLY A 119 2.63 21.34 -9.18
CA GLY A 119 2.67 20.94 -10.58
C GLY A 119 1.96 19.62 -10.83
N LEU A 120 1.65 19.35 -12.09
CA LEU A 120 1.16 18.05 -12.56
C LEU A 120 2.37 17.26 -13.10
N GLY A 121 2.86 16.31 -12.32
CA GLY A 121 3.89 15.37 -12.74
C GLY A 121 3.28 14.02 -13.13
N GLN A 122 3.99 13.24 -13.94
CA GLN A 122 3.63 11.86 -14.20
C GLN A 122 3.74 11.07 -12.89
N ALA A 123 2.63 10.51 -12.41
CA ALA A 123 2.62 9.68 -11.22
C ALA A 123 3.16 8.27 -11.55
N ASP A 124 4.00 7.71 -10.66
CA ASP A 124 4.56 6.36 -10.80
C ASP A 124 3.47 5.28 -10.95
N ASP A 125 3.79 4.03 -11.31
CA ASP A 125 2.80 2.94 -11.19
C ASP A 125 2.34 2.78 -9.72
N MET A 126 1.02 2.65 -9.48
CA MET A 126 0.45 2.49 -8.13
C MET A 126 1.03 1.29 -7.37
N LEU A 127 1.41 0.23 -8.10
CA LEU A 127 2.03 -0.96 -7.51
C LEU A 127 3.50 -0.71 -7.13
N LEU A 128 4.13 0.32 -7.70
CA LEU A 128 5.44 0.80 -7.24
C LEU A 128 5.33 1.59 -5.95
N ASP A 129 4.18 2.14 -5.61
CA ASP A 129 3.86 2.53 -4.24
C ASP A 129 4.98 3.34 -3.53
N SER A 130 5.51 4.34 -4.23
CA SER A 130 6.73 5.07 -3.86
C SER A 130 6.55 5.96 -2.63
N ARG A 131 5.36 6.54 -2.44
CA ARG A 131 4.99 7.36 -1.25
C ARG A 131 4.38 6.55 -0.11
N ARG A 132 4.80 5.29 0.04
CA ARG A 132 4.42 4.44 1.17
C ARG A 132 4.88 5.04 2.50
N ALA A 133 4.00 4.96 3.51
CA ALA A 133 4.37 5.28 4.88
C ALA A 133 5.46 4.33 5.40
N ALA A 134 6.59 4.91 5.84
CA ALA A 134 7.71 4.16 6.42
C ALA A 134 7.28 3.28 7.61
N ARG A 135 6.30 3.77 8.39
CA ARG A 135 5.66 3.08 9.51
C ARG A 135 4.16 3.33 9.43
N LEU A 136 3.33 2.34 9.77
CA LEU A 136 1.88 2.47 9.66
C LEU A 136 1.24 3.36 10.75
N ILE A 137 2.04 3.85 11.70
CA ILE A 137 1.64 4.91 12.63
C ILE A 137 1.77 6.32 12.04
N LEU A 138 2.55 6.48 10.97
CA LEU A 138 2.75 7.78 10.34
C LEU A 138 1.62 8.08 9.34
N PRO A 139 1.32 9.36 9.09
CA PRO A 139 0.46 9.74 7.98
C PRO A 139 1.09 9.32 6.64
N GLU A 140 0.23 9.05 5.66
CA GLU A 140 0.63 8.83 4.27
C GLU A 140 0.22 10.00 3.38
N THR A 141 1.01 10.27 2.33
CA THR A 141 0.75 11.35 1.34
C THR A 141 0.19 10.81 0.03
N ARG A 142 -0.35 9.59 0.03
CA ARG A 142 -0.94 8.97 -1.16
C ARG A 142 -2.27 9.59 -1.58
N VAL A 143 -2.88 10.42 -0.74
CA VAL A 143 -4.14 11.10 -1.06
C VAL A 143 -3.89 12.14 -2.14
N SER A 144 -2.90 13.01 -1.97
CA SER A 144 -2.49 13.97 -2.99
C SER A 144 -2.03 13.28 -4.30
N GLU A 145 -1.34 12.14 -4.23
CA GLU A 145 -0.99 11.36 -5.43
C GLU A 145 -2.20 10.92 -6.23
N ASN A 146 -3.18 10.36 -5.53
CA ASN A 146 -4.39 9.84 -6.18
C ASN A 146 -5.18 10.97 -6.82
N TYR A 147 -5.21 12.15 -6.18
CA TYR A 147 -5.80 13.34 -6.78
C TYR A 147 -5.05 13.75 -8.06
N GLN A 148 -3.72 13.83 -8.02
CA GLN A 148 -2.90 14.14 -9.21
C GLN A 148 -3.14 13.16 -10.36
N ARG A 149 -3.30 11.86 -10.07
CA ARG A 149 -3.63 10.84 -11.08
C ARG A 149 -4.97 11.10 -11.76
N ILE A 150 -6.00 11.42 -10.97
CA ILE A 150 -7.34 11.69 -11.50
C ILE A 150 -7.28 12.92 -12.41
N VAL A 151 -6.67 14.02 -11.95
CA VAL A 151 -6.52 15.24 -12.74
C VAL A 151 -5.71 14.98 -14.02
N ALA A 152 -4.60 14.24 -13.94
CA ALA A 152 -3.80 13.89 -15.10
C ALA A 152 -4.57 13.01 -16.09
N ALA A 153 -5.38 12.07 -15.61
CA ALA A 153 -6.26 11.25 -16.44
C ALA A 153 -7.33 12.10 -17.14
N SER A 154 -7.94 13.06 -16.44
CA SER A 154 -8.90 14.01 -17.02
C SER A 154 -8.28 14.85 -18.13
N ILE A 155 -7.07 15.40 -17.90
CA ILE A 155 -6.34 16.19 -18.89
C ILE A 155 -5.96 15.32 -20.09
N SER A 156 -5.47 14.11 -19.84
CA SER A 156 -5.09 13.18 -20.93
C SER A 156 -6.29 12.81 -21.80
N ALA A 157 -7.46 12.60 -21.20
CA ALA A 157 -8.70 12.34 -21.93
C ALA A 157 -9.22 13.56 -22.72
N LEU A 158 -8.98 14.77 -22.22
CA LEU A 158 -9.36 16.02 -22.90
C LEU A 158 -8.52 16.29 -24.15
N TYR A 159 -7.24 15.93 -24.12
CA TYR A 159 -6.30 16.13 -25.22
C TYR A 159 -6.06 14.85 -26.04
N ASP A 160 -6.95 13.86 -25.93
CA ASP A 160 -6.86 12.61 -26.70
C ASP A 160 -7.07 12.87 -28.20
N THR A 161 -5.99 12.74 -28.97
CA THR A 161 -6.01 12.96 -30.42
C THR A 161 -6.75 11.87 -31.19
N ASP A 162 -6.96 10.70 -30.58
CA ASP A 162 -7.70 9.60 -31.20
C ASP A 162 -9.22 9.86 -31.15
N ASN A 163 -9.67 10.74 -30.26
CA ASN A 163 -11.09 11.09 -30.08
C ASN A 163 -11.31 12.62 -29.99
N PRO A 164 -10.95 13.40 -31.03
CA PRO A 164 -10.84 14.85 -30.95
C PRO A 164 -12.17 15.60 -30.75
N ASN A 165 -13.30 14.94 -30.97
CA ASN A 165 -14.65 15.55 -30.88
C ASN A 165 -15.36 15.28 -29.55
N ARG A 166 -14.69 14.63 -28.58
CA ARG A 166 -15.32 14.35 -27.28
C ARG A 166 -15.57 15.64 -26.52
N LYS A 167 -16.81 15.81 -26.07
CA LYS A 167 -17.17 16.96 -25.24
C LYS A 167 -16.65 16.75 -23.82
N ALA A 168 -16.31 17.85 -23.13
CA ALA A 168 -15.89 17.80 -21.72
C ALA A 168 -16.92 17.09 -20.81
N GLY A 169 -18.21 17.23 -21.10
CA GLY A 169 -19.29 16.51 -20.39
C GLY A 169 -19.18 15.00 -20.55
N GLU A 170 -18.94 14.51 -21.76
CA GLU A 170 -18.79 13.06 -22.05
C GLU A 170 -17.55 12.47 -21.37
N ILE A 171 -16.46 13.23 -21.28
CA ILE A 171 -15.25 12.82 -20.56
C ILE A 171 -15.52 12.73 -19.05
N THR A 172 -16.28 13.70 -18.51
CA THR A 172 -16.65 13.73 -17.09
C THR A 172 -17.53 12.54 -16.74
N ASP A 173 -18.53 12.25 -17.56
CA ASP A 173 -19.46 11.13 -17.37
C ASP A 173 -18.72 9.78 -17.42
N ASP A 174 -17.79 9.58 -18.35
CA ASP A 174 -16.99 8.35 -18.44
C ASP A 174 -16.09 8.14 -17.21
N LEU A 175 -15.46 9.21 -16.72
CA LEU A 175 -14.63 9.14 -15.52
C LEU A 175 -15.48 8.82 -14.28
N ILE A 176 -16.64 9.47 -14.14
CA ILE A 176 -17.60 9.20 -13.05
C ILE A 176 -18.13 7.77 -13.16
N MET A 177 -18.44 7.30 -14.36
CA MET A 177 -18.93 5.94 -14.59
C MET A 177 -17.87 4.90 -14.22
N SER A 178 -16.62 5.12 -14.62
CA SER A 178 -15.48 4.26 -14.25
C SER A 178 -15.29 4.19 -12.73
N LEU A 179 -15.43 5.33 -12.04
CA LEU A 179 -15.38 5.40 -10.57
C LEU A 179 -16.56 4.68 -9.92
N SER A 180 -17.77 4.86 -10.46
CA SER A 180 -18.99 4.20 -9.99
C SER A 180 -18.92 2.68 -10.13
N GLN A 181 -18.39 2.16 -11.23
CA GLN A 181 -18.16 0.72 -11.41
C GLN A 181 -17.19 0.15 -10.37
N CYS A 182 -16.19 0.94 -9.96
CA CYS A 182 -15.22 0.52 -8.95
C CYS A 182 -15.79 0.61 -7.51
N ALA A 183 -16.73 1.52 -7.26
CA ALA A 183 -17.36 1.73 -5.96
C ALA A 183 -18.89 1.89 -6.10
N PRO A 184 -19.64 0.81 -6.39
CA PRO A 184 -21.06 0.89 -6.72
C PRO A 184 -21.95 1.44 -5.61
N SER A 185 -21.45 1.37 -4.37
CA SER A 185 -22.13 1.86 -3.16
C SER A 185 -21.87 3.34 -2.85
N VAL A 186 -21.11 4.05 -3.69
CA VAL A 186 -20.82 5.49 -3.53
C VAL A 186 -21.57 6.28 -4.59
N SER A 187 -22.49 7.16 -4.17
CA SER A 187 -23.19 8.05 -5.08
C SER A 187 -22.32 9.25 -5.44
N PHE A 188 -21.91 9.36 -6.70
CA PHE A 188 -21.25 10.54 -7.24
C PHE A 188 -22.33 11.49 -7.78
N GLN A 189 -22.55 12.63 -7.13
CA GLN A 189 -23.44 13.68 -7.63
C GLN A 189 -22.60 14.70 -8.40
N ASN A 190 -22.96 14.97 -9.66
CA ASN A 190 -22.49 16.16 -10.36
C ASN A 190 -23.09 17.37 -9.63
N LYS A 191 -22.28 18.10 -8.87
CA LYS A 191 -22.64 19.45 -8.48
C LYS A 191 -22.49 20.32 -9.72
N GLU A 192 -23.61 20.66 -10.35
CA GLU A 192 -23.63 21.76 -11.29
C GLU A 192 -23.14 23.01 -10.53
N LEU A 193 -21.97 23.50 -10.93
CA LEU A 193 -21.47 24.80 -10.52
C LEU A 193 -22.37 25.82 -11.21
N HIS A 194 -23.45 26.21 -10.53
CA HIS A 194 -24.21 27.39 -10.92
C HIS A 194 -23.29 28.60 -10.73
N THR A 195 -22.73 29.08 -11.83
CA THR A 195 -22.13 30.41 -11.98
C THR A 195 -23.19 31.49 -11.88
#